data_AF-A0A9N7MUR9-F1
#
_entry.id   AF-A0A9N7MUR9-F1
#
_cell.length_a   1.000
_cell.length_b   1.000
_cell.length_c   1.000
_cell.angle_alpha   90.00
_cell.angle_beta   90.00
_cell.angle_gamma   90.00
#
_symmetry.space_group_name_H-M   'P 1'
#
loop_
_entity.id
_entity.type
_entity.pdbx_description
1 polymer ?
#
loop_
_entity_poly.entity_id
_entity_poly.type
_entity_poly.pdbx_seq_one_letter_code
_entity_poly.pdbx_strand_id
1 'polypeptide(L)'
;MEVTSRMKCVSKPARHLILVGPPGSGKGTQSSIIEDEHCLCHVASGDILRAAVDAKTPLGVEAKEAMDKGKLVSDDVVVSIIDDALKNPSCQRGFILDGFPRNVVQAQKLDEMLDRRGVKIDKVLNLVIDDALLEERVTGRWLHPSSGRTYHTKFAPPKVAGVDDVMTIL
;
A
#
# COMPACT_ATOMS: atom_id res chain seq x y z
N MET A 1 -10.74 -17.10 -19.56
CA MET A 1 -9.48 -16.83 -18.83
C MET A 1 -9.73 -16.09 -17.51
N GLU A 2 -10.52 -15.01 -17.48
CA GLU A 2 -10.81 -14.23 -16.25
C GLU A 2 -11.54 -15.02 -15.15
N VAL A 3 -12.59 -15.78 -15.52
CA VAL A 3 -13.38 -16.59 -14.57
C VAL A 3 -12.53 -17.65 -13.88
N THR A 4 -11.62 -18.29 -14.63
CA THR A 4 -10.71 -19.31 -14.10
C THR A 4 -9.68 -18.71 -13.13
N SER A 5 -9.21 -17.49 -13.38
CA SER A 5 -8.31 -16.76 -12.47
C SER A 5 -9.02 -16.39 -11.16
N ARG A 6 -10.23 -15.85 -11.25
CA ARG A 6 -11.06 -15.50 -10.08
C ARG A 6 -11.43 -16.73 -9.24
N MET A 7 -11.66 -17.90 -9.86
CA MET A 7 -11.93 -19.13 -9.10
C MET A 7 -10.69 -19.67 -8.36
N LYS A 8 -9.48 -19.45 -8.88
CA LYS A 8 -8.24 -19.92 -8.25
C LYS A 8 -7.95 -19.18 -6.95
N CYS A 9 -8.09 -17.85 -6.93
CA CYS A 9 -7.82 -17.08 -5.70
C CYS A 9 -8.84 -17.37 -4.59
N VAL A 10 -10.12 -17.59 -4.94
CA VAL A 10 -11.22 -17.81 -3.97
C VAL A 10 -11.01 -19.09 -3.16
N SER A 11 -10.38 -20.10 -3.77
CA SER A 11 -10.04 -21.37 -3.12
C SER A 11 -8.91 -21.27 -2.09
N LYS A 12 -8.12 -20.19 -2.10
CA LYS A 12 -7.04 -19.97 -1.14
C LYS A 12 -7.60 -19.49 0.21
N PRO A 13 -6.92 -19.80 1.34
CA PRO A 13 -7.36 -19.32 2.65
C PRO A 13 -7.23 -17.80 2.77
N ALA A 14 -8.06 -17.22 3.64
CA ALA A 14 -7.93 -15.83 4.05
C ALA A 14 -6.55 -15.57 4.68
N ARG A 15 -5.98 -14.38 4.46
CA ARG A 15 -4.67 -14.01 5.01
C ARG A 15 -4.56 -12.52 5.34
N HIS A 16 -3.88 -12.21 6.43
CA HIS A 16 -3.51 -10.86 6.83
C HIS A 16 -2.00 -10.72 6.82
N LEU A 17 -1.50 -9.91 5.90
CA LEU A 17 -0.08 -9.78 5.60
C LEU A 17 0.39 -8.36 5.88
N ILE A 18 1.64 -8.23 6.31
CA ILE A 18 2.36 -6.96 6.38
C ILE A 18 3.58 -7.05 5.48
N LEU A 19 3.79 -6.07 4.61
CA LEU A 19 5.01 -5.92 3.83
C LEU A 19 5.82 -4.74 4.35
N VAL A 20 7.00 -5.04 4.88
CA VAL A 20 7.98 -4.05 5.36
C VAL A 20 9.20 -4.03 4.47
N GLY A 21 9.87 -2.89 4.42
CA GLY A 21 11.07 -2.68 3.63
C GLY A 21 11.21 -1.22 3.18
N PRO A 22 12.40 -0.80 2.75
CA PRO A 22 12.68 0.58 2.37
C PRO A 22 11.86 1.05 1.15
N PRO A 23 11.66 2.36 0.95
CA PRO A 23 11.11 2.89 -0.29
C PRO A 23 11.91 2.38 -1.50
N GLY A 24 11.24 2.00 -2.59
CA GLY A 24 11.92 1.44 -3.77
C GLY A 24 12.21 -0.06 -3.70
N SER A 25 12.04 -0.73 -2.55
CA SER A 25 12.29 -2.18 -2.42
C SER A 25 11.34 -3.10 -3.22
N GLY A 26 10.31 -2.54 -3.84
CA GLY A 26 9.34 -3.29 -4.64
C GLY A 26 8.12 -3.82 -3.88
N LYS A 27 7.86 -3.34 -2.65
CA LYS A 27 6.68 -3.71 -1.86
C LYS A 27 5.38 -3.62 -2.68
N GLY A 28 5.08 -2.45 -3.26
CA GLY A 28 3.87 -2.25 -4.05
C GLY A 28 3.73 -3.26 -5.19
N THR A 29 4.82 -3.55 -5.91
CA THR A 29 4.82 -4.57 -6.97
C THR A 29 4.46 -5.95 -6.43
N GLN A 30 5.04 -6.36 -5.30
CA GLN A 30 4.73 -7.64 -4.68
C GLN A 30 3.32 -7.66 -4.08
N SER A 31 2.87 -6.57 -3.48
CA SER A 31 1.52 -6.40 -2.94
C SER A 31 0.46 -6.63 -4.01
N SER A 32 0.60 -6.00 -5.19
CA SER A 32 -0.36 -6.18 -6.30
C SER A 32 -0.38 -7.62 -6.82
N ILE A 33 0.78 -8.27 -6.94
CA ILE A 33 0.85 -9.69 -7.34
C ILE A 33 0.11 -10.57 -6.32
N ILE A 34 0.35 -10.35 -5.02
CA ILE A 34 -0.28 -11.12 -3.94
C ILE A 34 -1.79 -10.84 -3.88
N GLU A 35 -2.21 -9.58 -4.05
CA GLU A 35 -3.61 -9.16 -4.15
C GLU A 35 -4.34 -9.95 -5.23
N ASP A 36 -3.81 -9.98 -6.46
CA ASP A 36 -4.42 -10.72 -7.57
C ASP A 36 -4.43 -12.23 -7.31
N GLU A 37 -3.33 -12.79 -6.79
CA GLU A 37 -3.18 -14.22 -6.57
C GLU A 37 -4.02 -14.77 -5.42
N HIS A 38 -4.29 -13.96 -4.39
CA HIS A 38 -4.97 -14.37 -3.16
C HIS A 38 -6.33 -13.70 -2.95
N CYS A 39 -6.69 -12.74 -3.81
CA CYS A 39 -7.88 -11.91 -3.67
C CYS A 39 -7.94 -11.25 -2.29
N LEU A 40 -6.83 -10.61 -1.91
CA LEU A 40 -6.68 -9.82 -0.69
C LEU A 40 -6.80 -8.34 -1.01
N CYS A 41 -7.30 -7.57 -0.07
CA CYS A 41 -7.35 -6.12 -0.16
C CYS A 41 -5.95 -5.50 0.02
N HIS A 42 -5.44 -4.77 -0.97
CA HIS A 42 -4.18 -4.02 -0.85
C HIS A 42 -4.40 -2.67 -0.16
N VAL A 43 -3.73 -2.47 0.97
CA VAL A 43 -3.84 -1.28 1.83
C VAL A 43 -2.48 -0.59 1.89
N ALA A 44 -2.23 0.28 0.92
CA ALA A 44 -1.04 1.12 0.89
C ALA A 44 -1.25 2.39 1.72
N SER A 45 -0.50 2.54 2.82
CA SER A 45 -0.73 3.62 3.79
C SER A 45 -0.63 5.02 3.18
N GLY A 46 0.30 5.23 2.25
CA GLY A 46 0.47 6.50 1.56
C GLY A 46 -0.66 6.83 0.59
N ASP A 47 -1.26 5.84 -0.07
CA ASP A 47 -2.39 6.05 -0.99
C ASP A 47 -3.67 6.31 -0.21
N ILE A 48 -3.92 5.55 0.85
CA ILE A 48 -5.12 5.72 1.70
C ILE A 48 -5.09 7.07 2.41
N LEU A 49 -3.92 7.51 2.91
CA LEU A 49 -3.79 8.83 3.51
C LEU A 49 -4.13 9.95 2.50
N ARG A 50 -3.60 9.87 1.28
CA ARG A 50 -3.92 10.82 0.20
C ARG A 50 -5.40 10.78 -0.18
N ALA A 51 -5.96 9.58 -0.36
CA ALA A 51 -7.38 9.41 -0.68
C ALA A 51 -8.30 9.97 0.42
N ALA A 52 -7.95 9.79 1.70
CA ALA A 52 -8.70 10.33 2.82
C ALA A 52 -8.68 11.87 2.82
N VAL A 53 -7.52 12.47 2.51
CA VAL A 53 -7.33 13.93 2.36
C VAL A 53 -8.15 14.47 1.17
N ASP A 54 -8.04 13.83 0.00
CA ASP A 54 -8.74 14.25 -1.22
C ASP A 54 -10.25 14.14 -1.07
N ALA A 55 -10.73 13.08 -0.40
CA ALA A 55 -12.14 12.87 -0.08
C ALA A 55 -12.67 13.75 1.06
N LYS A 56 -11.80 14.52 1.74
CA LYS A 56 -12.15 15.39 2.88
C LYS A 56 -12.91 14.66 3.98
N THR A 57 -12.53 13.41 4.25
CA THR A 57 -13.03 12.66 5.41
C THR A 57 -12.65 13.37 6.71
N PRO A 58 -13.34 13.17 7.85
CA PRO A 58 -12.96 13.80 9.11
C PRO A 58 -11.48 13.58 9.47
N LEU A 59 -10.99 12.33 9.35
CA LEU A 59 -9.58 11.98 9.56
C LEU A 59 -8.66 12.57 8.49
N GLY A 60 -9.13 12.65 7.24
CA GLY A 60 -8.40 13.27 6.14
C GLY A 60 -8.22 14.78 6.30
N VAL A 61 -9.20 15.49 6.87
CA VAL A 61 -9.09 16.91 7.21
C VAL A 61 -8.04 17.11 8.31
N GLU A 62 -8.07 16.30 9.36
CA GLU A 62 -7.06 16.33 10.42
C GLU A 62 -5.65 16.04 9.89
N ALA A 63 -5.51 15.01 9.05
CA ALA A 63 -4.26 14.69 8.37
C ALA A 63 -3.79 15.85 7.49
N LYS A 64 -4.69 16.44 6.68
CA LYS A 64 -4.37 17.58 5.82
C LYS A 64 -3.88 18.77 6.63
N GLU A 65 -4.53 19.08 7.75
CA GLU A 65 -4.09 20.17 8.62
C GLU A 65 -2.68 19.96 9.17
N ALA A 66 -2.32 18.74 9.57
CA ALA A 66 -0.98 18.42 10.02
C ALA A 66 0.04 18.62 8.88
N MET A 67 -0.27 18.10 7.69
CA MET A 67 0.58 18.20 6.49
C MET A 67 0.78 19.67 6.06
N ASP A 68 -0.28 20.47 6.03
CA ASP A 68 -0.23 21.89 5.64
C ASP A 68 0.59 22.72 6.65
N LYS A 69 0.64 22.31 7.92
CA LYS A 69 1.46 22.90 8.99
C LYS A 69 2.92 22.39 8.98
N GLY A 70 3.29 21.54 8.02
CA GLY A 70 4.62 20.89 7.96
C GLY A 70 4.88 19.92 9.12
N LYS A 71 3.82 19.47 9.81
CA LYS A 71 3.90 18.52 10.91
C LYS A 71 3.68 17.10 10.39
N LEU A 72 4.22 16.12 11.11
CA LEU A 72 3.90 14.72 10.87
C LEU A 72 2.45 14.44 11.28
N VAL A 73 1.74 13.67 10.46
CA VAL A 73 0.44 13.09 10.83
C VAL A 73 0.67 12.16 12.02
N SER A 74 -0.16 12.26 13.06
CA SER A 74 -0.01 11.46 14.27
C SER A 74 -0.24 9.98 14.00
N ASP A 75 0.45 9.11 14.76
CA ASP A 75 0.29 7.67 14.62
C ASP A 75 -1.17 7.22 14.85
N ASP A 76 -1.90 7.90 15.74
CA ASP A 76 -3.33 7.65 16.00
C ASP A 76 -4.21 7.92 14.78
N VAL A 77 -3.98 9.04 14.09
CA VAL A 77 -4.72 9.38 12.86
C VAL A 77 -4.42 8.37 11.78
N VAL A 78 -3.15 8.00 11.59
CA VAL A 78 -2.75 6.99 10.60
C VAL A 78 -3.41 5.64 10.89
N VAL A 79 -3.38 5.16 12.14
CA VAL A 79 -4.02 3.89 12.53
C VAL A 79 -5.53 3.94 12.29
N SER A 80 -6.19 5.05 12.62
CA SER A 80 -7.63 5.22 12.43
C SER A 80 -8.02 5.21 10.95
N ILE A 81 -7.21 5.86 10.10
CA ILE A 81 -7.40 5.84 8.65
C ILE A 81 -7.26 4.41 8.10
N ILE A 82 -6.29 3.64 8.61
CA ILE A 82 -6.12 2.23 8.24
C ILE A 82 -7.31 1.39 8.71
N ASP A 83 -7.78 1.57 9.95
CA ASP A 83 -8.97 0.85 10.47
C ASP A 83 -10.20 1.10 9.59
N ASP A 84 -10.45 2.35 9.22
CA ASP A 84 -11.54 2.72 8.32
C ASP A 84 -11.40 2.08 6.94
N ALA A 85 -10.20 2.08 6.36
CA ALA A 85 -9.95 1.43 5.08
C ALA A 85 -10.22 -0.09 5.12
N LEU A 86 -9.88 -0.74 6.24
CA LEU A 86 -10.09 -2.17 6.42
C LEU A 86 -11.56 -2.57 6.61
N LYS A 87 -12.49 -1.61 6.73
CA LYS A 87 -13.95 -1.86 6.73
C LYS A 87 -14.48 -2.11 5.31
N ASN A 88 -13.69 -1.84 4.27
CA ASN A 88 -14.08 -2.11 2.90
C ASN A 88 -14.42 -3.61 2.70
N PRO A 89 -15.55 -3.95 2.04
CA PRO A 89 -15.91 -5.33 1.74
C PRO A 89 -14.82 -6.16 1.03
N SER A 90 -13.94 -5.51 0.24
CA SER A 90 -12.81 -6.20 -0.40
C SER A 90 -11.84 -6.83 0.59
N CYS A 91 -11.77 -6.32 1.82
CA CYS A 91 -10.85 -6.78 2.86
C CYS A 91 -11.41 -7.94 3.71
N GLN A 92 -12.62 -8.43 3.41
CA GLN A 92 -13.24 -9.55 4.15
C GLN A 92 -12.46 -10.86 4.05
N ARG A 93 -11.77 -11.09 2.92
CA ARG A 93 -10.89 -12.25 2.72
C ARG A 93 -9.50 -12.06 3.30
N GLY A 94 -9.26 -10.91 3.92
CA GLY A 94 -7.97 -10.48 4.43
C GLY A 94 -7.36 -9.35 3.61
N PHE A 95 -6.17 -8.94 4.00
CA PHE A 95 -5.55 -7.70 3.56
C PHE A 95 -4.03 -7.77 3.55
N ILE A 96 -3.44 -6.82 2.84
CA ILE A 96 -1.99 -6.58 2.77
C ILE A 96 -1.74 -5.15 3.23
N LEU A 97 -1.07 -4.97 4.37
CA LEU A 97 -0.60 -3.66 4.81
C LEU A 97 0.76 -3.37 4.16
N ASP A 98 0.79 -2.41 3.24
CA ASP A 98 2.00 -2.00 2.52
C ASP A 98 2.53 -0.68 3.05
N GLY A 99 3.72 -0.73 3.64
CA GLY A 99 4.38 0.45 4.21
C GLY A 99 3.74 0.95 5.51
N PHE A 100 3.06 0.07 6.25
CA PHE A 100 2.58 0.27 7.61
C PHE A 100 2.64 -1.07 8.37
N PRO A 101 3.08 -1.10 9.64
CA PRO A 101 3.56 0.02 10.46
C PRO A 101 4.99 0.46 10.06
N ARG A 102 5.35 1.70 10.39
CA ARG A 102 6.69 2.29 10.13
C ARG A 102 7.53 2.50 11.38
N ASN A 103 6.93 2.39 12.55
CA ASN A 103 7.61 2.53 13.84
C ASN A 103 6.96 1.60 14.88
N VAL A 104 7.58 1.48 16.05
CA VAL A 104 7.11 0.59 17.13
C VAL A 104 5.75 1.02 17.69
N VAL A 105 5.50 2.33 17.79
CA VAL A 105 4.23 2.88 18.31
C VAL A 105 3.07 2.51 17.38
N GLN A 106 3.25 2.63 16.07
CA GLN A 106 2.29 2.20 15.06
C GLN A 106 2.05 0.68 15.13
N ALA A 107 3.09 -0.12 15.36
CA ALA A 107 2.95 -1.56 15.50
C ALA A 107 2.10 -1.92 16.73
N GLN A 108 2.36 -1.30 17.89
CA GLN A 108 1.57 -1.51 19.11
C GLN A 108 0.10 -1.10 18.91
N LYS A 109 -0.15 0.08 18.32
CA LYS A 109 -1.52 0.54 18.03
C LYS A 109 -2.22 -0.33 17.00
N LEU A 110 -1.48 -0.87 16.02
CA LEU A 110 -2.00 -1.84 15.07
C LEU A 110 -2.46 -3.12 15.79
N ASP A 111 -1.64 -3.66 16.69
CA ASP A 111 -1.99 -4.85 17.47
C ASP A 111 -3.28 -4.60 18.27
N GLU A 112 -3.37 -3.49 18.99
CA GLU A 112 -4.57 -3.11 19.74
C GLU A 112 -5.82 -3.00 18.85
N MET A 113 -5.69 -2.44 17.64
CA MET A 113 -6.78 -2.33 16.68
C MET A 113 -7.21 -3.70 16.16
N LEU A 114 -6.26 -4.57 15.81
CA LEU A 114 -6.54 -5.91 15.30
C LEU A 114 -7.16 -6.81 16.37
N ASP A 115 -6.73 -6.68 17.63
CA ASP A 115 -7.33 -7.38 18.77
C ASP A 115 -8.81 -7.01 18.94
N ARG A 116 -9.16 -5.72 18.85
CA ARG A 116 -10.57 -5.28 18.87
C ARG A 116 -11.41 -5.86 17.73
N ARG A 117 -10.78 -6.14 16.59
CA ARG A 117 -11.43 -6.75 15.41
C ARG A 117 -11.45 -8.28 15.46
N GLY A 118 -10.77 -8.90 16.42
CA GLY A 118 -10.58 -10.36 16.46
C GLY A 118 -9.77 -10.89 15.29
N VAL A 119 -8.88 -10.07 14.72
CA VAL A 119 -8.04 -10.40 13.57
C VAL A 119 -6.59 -10.57 14.03
N LYS A 120 -5.83 -11.45 13.37
CA LYS A 120 -4.39 -11.64 13.62
C LYS A 120 -3.60 -11.50 12.33
N ILE A 121 -2.39 -10.96 12.43
CA ILE A 121 -1.41 -10.98 11.34
C ILE A 121 -0.86 -12.39 11.19
N ASP A 122 -0.93 -12.95 9.98
CA ASP A 122 -0.42 -14.29 9.70
C ASP A 122 1.08 -14.27 9.40
N LYS A 123 1.53 -13.25 8.66
CA LYS A 123 2.93 -13.09 8.24
C LYS A 123 3.32 -11.64 8.08
N VAL A 124 4.57 -11.36 8.42
CA VAL A 124 5.29 -10.12 8.09
C VAL A 124 6.41 -10.48 7.13
N LEU A 125 6.41 -9.87 5.95
CA LEU A 125 7.40 -10.07 4.90
C LEU A 125 8.33 -8.87 4.86
N ASN A 126 9.62 -9.10 5.11
CA ASN A 126 10.64 -8.06 5.02
C ASN A 126 11.37 -8.16 3.67
N LEU A 127 11.21 -7.14 2.82
CA LEU A 127 11.90 -7.04 1.54
C LEU A 127 13.26 -6.38 1.77
N VAL A 128 14.29 -7.23 1.88
CA VAL A 128 15.69 -6.82 2.01
C VAL A 128 16.30 -6.63 0.62
N ILE A 129 17.03 -5.53 0.46
CA ILE A 129 17.65 -5.13 -0.80
C ILE A 129 18.88 -4.28 -0.49
N ASP A 130 19.92 -4.41 -1.31
CA ASP A 130 21.16 -3.66 -1.15
C ASP A 130 20.96 -2.16 -1.37
N ASP A 131 21.63 -1.33 -0.56
CA ASP A 131 21.50 0.14 -0.61
C ASP A 131 21.86 0.72 -1.98
N ALA A 132 22.92 0.22 -2.62
CA ALA A 132 23.30 0.65 -3.95
C ALA A 132 22.19 0.39 -4.99
N LEU A 133 21.49 -0.73 -4.86
CA LEU A 133 20.37 -1.06 -5.74
C LEU A 133 19.13 -0.23 -5.39
N LEU A 134 18.93 0.11 -4.12
CA LEU A 134 17.87 1.04 -3.69
C LEU A 134 18.06 2.43 -4.30
N GLU A 135 19.28 2.97 -4.26
CA GLU A 135 19.59 4.26 -4.87
C GLU A 135 19.26 4.28 -6.37
N GLU A 136 19.69 3.25 -7.10
CA GLU A 136 19.36 3.10 -8.53
C GLU A 136 17.85 3.04 -8.74
N ARG A 137 17.14 2.27 -7.90
CA ARG A 137 15.67 2.09 -8.00
C ARG A 137 14.88 3.35 -7.67
N VAL A 138 15.36 4.16 -6.73
CA VAL A 138 14.68 5.40 -6.35
C VAL A 138 14.91 6.47 -7.40
N THR A 139 16.14 6.63 -7.88
CA THR A 139 16.51 7.66 -8.87
C THR A 139 15.90 7.40 -10.25
N GLY A 140 15.71 6.13 -10.63
CA GLY A 140 15.08 5.76 -11.89
C GLY A 140 13.55 5.66 -11.87
N ARG A 141 12.89 5.89 -10.72
CA ARG A 141 11.44 5.71 -10.57
C ARG A 141 10.64 6.87 -11.17
N TRP A 142 9.72 6.55 -12.06
CA TRP A 142 8.72 7.48 -12.59
C TRP A 142 7.32 7.12 -12.08
N LEU A 143 6.46 8.13 -11.95
CA LEU A 143 5.08 7.97 -11.49
C LEU A 143 4.17 8.78 -12.41
N HIS A 144 3.14 8.14 -12.95
CA HIS A 144 2.06 8.84 -13.65
C HIS A 144 1.11 9.46 -12.61
N PRO A 145 1.01 10.79 -12.48
CA PRO A 145 0.28 11.43 -11.39
C PRO A 145 -1.20 11.06 -11.34
N SER A 146 -1.84 10.89 -12.50
CA SER A 146 -3.29 10.69 -12.55
C SER A 146 -3.73 9.26 -12.22
N SER A 147 -2.92 8.25 -12.55
CA SER A 147 -3.25 6.84 -12.26
C SER A 147 -2.47 6.24 -11.09
N GLY A 148 -1.40 6.88 -10.64
CA GLY A 148 -0.46 6.32 -9.67
C GLY A 148 0.40 5.17 -10.21
N ARG A 149 0.30 4.84 -11.52
CA ARG A 149 1.17 3.81 -12.13
C ARG A 149 2.64 4.18 -12.00
N THR A 150 3.46 3.18 -11.73
CA THR A 150 4.90 3.36 -11.54
C THR A 150 5.68 2.70 -12.65
N TYR A 151 6.73 3.38 -13.10
CA TYR A 151 7.68 2.89 -14.10
C TYR A 151 9.10 3.05 -13.57
N HIS A 152 10.06 2.41 -14.24
CA HIS A 152 11.46 2.59 -13.96
C HIS A 152 12.28 2.53 -15.25
N THR A 153 13.14 3.52 -15.48
CA THR A 153 13.94 3.67 -16.72
C THR A 153 14.67 2.40 -17.17
N LYS A 154 15.20 1.63 -16.22
CA LYS A 154 15.86 0.31 -16.45
C LYS A 154 14.98 -0.92 -16.17
N PHE A 155 14.39 -1.04 -14.98
CA PHE A 155 13.76 -2.28 -14.51
C PHE A 155 12.32 -2.49 -15.00
N ALA A 156 11.63 -1.42 -15.38
CA ALA A 156 10.24 -1.46 -15.85
C ALA A 156 9.97 -0.23 -16.74
N PRO A 157 10.67 -0.12 -17.89
CA PRO A 157 10.55 1.06 -18.74
C PRO A 157 9.14 1.15 -19.35
N PRO A 158 8.57 2.36 -19.52
CA PRO A 158 7.38 2.51 -20.34
C PRO A 158 7.69 2.13 -21.79
N LYS A 159 6.67 1.75 -22.57
CA LYS A 159 6.81 1.44 -24.00
C LYS A 159 7.41 2.61 -24.78
N VAL A 160 7.06 3.83 -24.39
CA VAL A 160 7.61 5.07 -24.94
C VAL A 160 8.09 5.93 -23.77
N ALA A 161 9.33 6.40 -23.83
CA ALA A 161 9.90 7.23 -22.78
C ALA A 161 9.07 8.51 -22.58
N GLY A 162 8.68 8.79 -21.33
CA GLY A 162 7.88 9.96 -20.98
C GLY A 162 6.36 9.80 -21.21
N VAL A 163 5.88 8.61 -21.59
CA VAL A 163 4.47 8.37 -21.90
C VAL A 163 3.94 7.18 -21.11
N ASP A 164 2.73 7.31 -20.55
CA ASP A 164 2.10 6.22 -19.81
C ASP A 164 1.60 5.16 -20.79
N ASP A 165 1.73 3.89 -20.44
CA ASP A 165 1.41 2.80 -21.37
C ASP A 165 -0.09 2.68 -21.69
N VAL A 166 -0.95 3.39 -20.94
CA VAL A 166 -2.41 3.36 -21.06
C VAL A 166 -2.99 4.74 -21.40
N MET A 167 -2.30 5.84 -21.07
CA MET A 167 -2.72 7.24 -21.30
C MET A 167 -1.58 8.07 -21.92
N THR A 168 -1.90 9.13 -22.66
CA THR A 168 -0.94 9.75 -23.60
C THR A 168 0.21 10.56 -22.97
N ILE A 169 0.27 10.83 -21.65
CA ILE A 169 1.35 11.64 -21.02
C ILE A 169 1.63 11.18 -19.57
N LEU A 170 2.90 10.98 -19.19
CA LEU A 170 3.35 10.73 -17.81
C LEU A 170 3.35 11.97 -16.94
#